data_AF-A0A975SBG3-F1
#
_entry.id   AF-A0A975SBG3-F1
#
_cell.length_a   1.000
_cell.length_b   1.000
_cell.length_c   1.000
_cell.angle_alpha   90.00
_cell.angle_beta   90.00
_cell.angle_gamma   90.00
#
_symmetry.space_group_name_H-M   'P 1'
#
loop_
_entity.id
_entity.type
_entity.pdbx_description
1 polymer ?
#
loop_
_entity_poly.entity_id
_entity_poly.type
_entity_poly.pdbx_seq_one_letter_code
_entity_poly.pdbx_strand_id
1 'polypeptide(L)'
;MLELIVTALTVLIAPVSLAVLNHILKGREKSLERVANNVSRIEEAVDKTAQGTRAILSYRLIKDMRGALHAGFTTVDKVQEVAELYESYENLGGNSVVSTLFIEYKNLPLKRKGG
;
A
#
# COMPACT_ATOMS: atom_id res chain seq x y z
N MET A 1 56.48 -33.53 -18.88
CA MET A 1 56.59 -32.91 -17.54
C MET A 1 55.68 -31.69 -17.38
N LEU A 2 55.74 -30.69 -18.27
CA LEU A 2 54.90 -29.48 -18.17
C LEU A 2 53.38 -29.78 -18.16
N GLU A 3 52.89 -30.60 -19.10
CA GLU A 3 51.47 -31.02 -19.17
C GLU A 3 50.95 -31.67 -17.86
N LEU A 4 51.79 -32.47 -17.22
CA LEU A 4 51.46 -33.16 -15.95
C LEU A 4 51.31 -32.17 -14.80
N ILE A 5 52.16 -31.14 -14.76
CA ILE A 5 52.11 -30.07 -13.75
C ILE A 5 50.87 -29.20 -13.96
N VAL A 6 50.56 -28.84 -15.21
CA VAL A 6 49.37 -28.05 -15.55
C VAL A 6 48.09 -28.80 -15.18
N THR A 7 48.00 -30.08 -15.53
CA THR A 7 46.83 -30.92 -15.21
C THR A 7 46.64 -31.05 -13.70
N ALA A 8 47.71 -31.32 -12.95
CA ALA A 8 47.64 -31.41 -11.49
C ALA A 8 47.18 -30.10 -10.82
N LEU A 9 47.64 -28.95 -11.32
CA LEU A 9 47.19 -27.63 -10.86
C LEU A 9 45.69 -27.39 -11.16
N THR A 10 45.22 -27.73 -12.36
CA THR A 10 43.81 -27.55 -12.71
C THR A 10 42.86 -28.40 -11.85
N VAL A 11 43.25 -29.64 -11.52
CA VAL A 11 42.47 -30.54 -10.64
C VAL A 11 42.36 -29.99 -9.23
N LEU A 12 43.38 -29.29 -8.73
CA LEU A 12 43.37 -28.70 -7.39
C LEU A 12 42.57 -27.38 -7.35
N ILE A 13 42.66 -26.55 -8.39
CA ILE A 13 42.02 -25.22 -8.44
C ILE A 13 40.51 -25.33 -8.71
N ALA A 14 40.08 -26.17 -9.65
CA ALA A 14 38.67 -26.32 -10.05
C ALA A 14 37.69 -26.55 -8.88
N PRO A 15 37.93 -27.46 -7.91
CA PRO A 15 37.02 -27.67 -6.79
C PRO A 15 36.95 -26.46 -5.85
N VAL A 16 38.06 -25.75 -5.65
CA VAL A 16 38.11 -24.53 -4.83
C VAL A 16 37.30 -23.43 -5.50
N SER A 17 37.49 -23.21 -6.81
CA SER A 17 36.71 -22.25 -7.59
C SER A 17 35.21 -22.58 -7.55
N LEU A 18 34.83 -23.85 -7.69
CA LEU A 18 33.45 -24.31 -7.60
C LEU A 18 32.85 -24.10 -6.20
N ALA A 19 33.62 -24.36 -5.14
CA ALA A 19 33.18 -24.14 -3.77
C ALA A 19 32.94 -22.64 -3.47
N VAL A 20 33.85 -21.77 -3.93
CA VAL A 20 33.69 -20.31 -3.82
C VAL A 20 32.46 -19.85 -4.60
N LEU A 21 32.30 -20.30 -5.84
CA LEU A 21 31.12 -19.98 -6.66
C LEU A 21 29.83 -20.42 -5.98
N ASN A 22 29.77 -21.66 -5.48
CA ASN A 22 28.60 -22.19 -4.78
C ASN A 22 28.28 -21.40 -3.50
N HIS A 23 29.31 -20.96 -2.75
CA HIS A 23 29.09 -20.13 -1.56
C HIS A 23 28.49 -18.77 -1.95
N ILE A 24 28.99 -18.13 -3.00
CA ILE A 24 28.47 -16.87 -3.52
C ILE A 24 27.02 -17.05 -4.00
N LEU A 25 26.73 -18.11 -4.76
CA LEU A 25 25.39 -18.39 -5.27
C LEU A 25 24.38 -18.63 -4.13
N LYS A 26 24.74 -19.44 -3.14
CA LYS A 26 23.92 -19.65 -1.93
C LYS A 26 23.70 -18.37 -1.13
N GLY A 27 24.71 -17.51 -1.05
CA GLY A 27 24.59 -16.20 -0.41
C GLY A 27 23.57 -15.31 -1.13
N ARG A 28 23.63 -15.28 -2.46
CA ARG A 28 22.68 -14.52 -3.30
C ARG A 28 21.26 -15.06 -3.20
N GLU A 29 21.08 -16.38 -3.27
CA GLU A 29 19.78 -17.04 -3.13
C GLU A 29 19.09 -16.66 -1.80
N LYS A 30 19.83 -16.75 -0.69
CA LYS A 30 19.32 -16.31 0.63
C LYS A 30 18.96 -14.83 0.67
N SER A 31 19.75 -13.97 0.02
CA SER A 31 19.43 -12.54 -0.05
C SER A 31 18.18 -12.29 -0.89
N LEU A 32 18.00 -12.98 -2.02
CA LEU A 32 16.79 -12.88 -2.84
C LEU A 32 15.55 -13.37 -2.10
N GLU A 33 15.66 -14.50 -1.40
CA GLU A 33 14.57 -15.03 -0.56
C GLU A 33 14.18 -14.04 0.54
N ARG A 34 15.16 -13.43 1.21
CA ARG A 34 14.91 -12.37 2.21
C ARG A 34 14.23 -11.16 1.61
N VAL A 35 14.66 -10.70 0.43
CA VAL A 35 14.04 -9.57 -0.26
C VAL A 35 12.60 -9.91 -0.65
N ALA A 36 12.35 -11.08 -1.24
CA ALA A 36 11.01 -11.53 -1.61
C ALA A 36 10.08 -11.59 -0.39
N ASN A 37 10.55 -12.19 0.71
CA ASN A 37 9.79 -12.27 1.96
C ASN A 37 9.51 -10.88 2.56
N ASN A 38 10.48 -9.97 2.50
CA ASN A 38 10.28 -8.60 3.00
C ASN A 38 9.28 -7.81 2.14
N VAL A 39 9.34 -7.94 0.81
CA VAL A 39 8.39 -7.30 -0.10
C VAL A 39 6.97 -7.80 0.18
N SER A 40 6.78 -9.12 0.27
CA SER A 40 5.47 -9.70 0.60
C SER A 40 4.94 -9.20 1.94
N ARG A 41 5.79 -9.11 2.97
CA ARG A 41 5.38 -8.55 4.28
C ARG A 41 5.03 -7.07 4.21
N ILE A 42 5.72 -6.30 3.37
CA ILE A 42 5.43 -4.87 3.16
C ILE A 42 4.09 -4.72 2.43
N GLU A 43 3.83 -5.51 1.39
CA GLU A 43 2.56 -5.52 0.67
C GLU A 43 1.39 -5.83 1.62
N GLU A 44 1.52 -6.86 2.46
CA GLU A 44 0.51 -7.17 3.48
C GLU A 44 0.30 -6.02 4.49
N ALA A 45 1.38 -5.35 4.92
CA ALA A 45 1.28 -4.24 5.84
C ALA A 45 0.59 -3.03 5.19
N VAL A 46 0.93 -2.72 3.94
CA VAL A 46 0.32 -1.65 3.15
C VAL A 46 -1.18 -1.91 2.95
N ASP A 47 -1.56 -3.14 2.59
CA ASP A 47 -2.97 -3.52 2.43
C ASP A 47 -3.75 -3.35 3.75
N LYS A 48 -3.21 -3.84 4.87
CA LYS A 48 -3.82 -3.66 6.21
C LYS A 48 -3.98 -2.18 6.57
N THR A 49 -2.96 -1.36 6.29
CA THR A 49 -3.03 0.08 6.51
C THR A 49 -4.08 0.75 5.62
N ALA A 50 -4.14 0.39 4.33
CA ALA A 50 -5.15 0.90 3.40
C ALA A 50 -6.57 0.56 3.87
N GLN A 51 -6.80 -0.69 4.29
CA GLN A 51 -8.08 -1.14 4.84
C GLN A 51 -8.47 -0.39 6.12
N GLY A 52 -7.53 -0.21 7.05
CA GLY A 52 -7.73 0.55 8.28
C GLY A 52 -8.07 2.01 8.01
N THR A 53 -7.31 2.67 7.14
CA THR A 53 -7.56 4.07 6.73
C THR A 53 -8.92 4.20 6.06
N ARG A 54 -9.27 3.29 5.14
CA ARG A 54 -10.60 3.27 4.49
C ARG A 54 -11.73 3.16 5.52
N ALA A 55 -11.58 2.30 6.53
CA ALA A 55 -12.58 2.14 7.58
C ALA A 55 -12.77 3.42 8.42
N ILE A 56 -11.66 4.09 8.77
CA ILE A 56 -11.69 5.36 9.52
C ILE A 56 -12.33 6.47 8.69
N LEU A 57 -11.94 6.61 7.42
CA LEU A 57 -12.52 7.59 6.51
C LEU A 57 -14.02 7.35 6.31
N SER A 58 -14.43 6.09 6.06
CA SER A 58 -15.85 5.69 5.97
C SER A 58 -16.63 6.14 7.20
N TYR A 59 -16.15 5.81 8.39
CA TYR A 59 -16.81 6.20 9.65
C TYR A 59 -16.96 7.72 9.78
N ARG A 60 -15.88 8.48 9.50
CA ARG A 60 -15.89 9.95 9.58
C ARG A 60 -16.84 10.56 8.56
N LEU A 61 -16.77 10.12 7.31
CA LEU A 61 -17.66 10.57 6.23
C LEU A 61 -19.13 10.32 6.60
N ILE A 62 -19.46 9.09 7.03
CA ILE A 62 -20.83 8.75 7.44
C ILE A 62 -21.31 9.66 8.57
N LYS A 63 -20.45 9.91 9.58
CA LYS A 63 -20.79 10.78 10.70
C LYS A 63 -21.06 12.22 10.26
N ASP A 64 -20.15 12.81 9.48
CA ASP A 64 -20.24 14.20 9.03
C ASP A 64 -21.45 14.40 8.10
N MET A 65 -21.64 13.50 7.13
CA MET A 65 -22.74 13.57 6.16
C MET A 65 -24.09 13.35 6.83
N ARG A 66 -24.23 12.36 7.72
CA ARG A 66 -25.48 12.16 8.47
C ARG A 66 -25.80 13.33 9.38
N GLY A 67 -24.80 13.96 10.00
CA GLY A 67 -24.99 15.17 10.79
C GLY A 67 -25.60 16.31 9.98
N ALA A 68 -25.07 16.54 8.77
CA ALA A 68 -25.60 17.55 7.86
C ALA A 68 -26.99 17.19 7.29
N LEU A 69 -27.21 15.92 6.92
CA LEU A 69 -28.51 15.44 6.45
C LEU A 69 -29.57 15.59 7.54
N HIS A 70 -29.24 15.32 8.79
CA HIS A 70 -30.13 15.54 9.93
C HIS A 70 -30.43 17.02 10.15
N ALA A 71 -29.43 17.90 9.98
CA ALA A 71 -29.62 19.35 10.06
C ALA A 71 -30.42 19.92 8.86
N GLY A 72 -30.48 19.20 7.74
CA GLY A 72 -31.18 19.60 6.52
C GLY A 72 -30.47 20.68 5.71
N PHE A 73 -29.21 21.01 6.03
CA PHE A 73 -28.39 21.96 5.27
C PHE A 73 -26.90 21.68 5.49
N THR A 74 -26.06 22.25 4.63
CA THR A 74 -24.61 22.27 4.82
C THR A 74 -24.01 23.61 4.37
N THR A 75 -22.69 23.76 4.41
CA THR A 75 -21.98 24.96 3.93
C THR A 75 -21.05 24.61 2.78
N VAL A 76 -20.71 25.60 1.94
CA VAL A 76 -19.78 25.40 0.81
C VAL A 76 -18.44 24.82 1.29
N ASP A 77 -17.85 25.42 2.34
CA ASP A 77 -16.59 24.96 2.91
C ASP A 77 -16.67 23.50 3.39
N LYS A 78 -17.79 23.10 4.00
CA LYS A 78 -17.95 21.74 4.50
C LYS A 78 -18.14 20.75 3.37
N VAL A 79 -18.82 21.14 2.30
CA VAL A 79 -18.95 20.31 1.08
C VAL A 79 -17.59 20.05 0.48
N GLN A 80 -16.73 21.07 0.39
CA GLN A 80 -15.38 20.90 -0.12
C GLN A 80 -14.55 19.97 0.77
N GLU A 81 -14.53 20.19 2.09
CA GLU A 81 -13.79 19.34 3.03
C GLU A 81 -14.25 17.86 2.94
N VAL A 82 -15.56 17.62 2.89
CA VAL A 82 -16.11 16.26 2.77
C VAL A 82 -15.81 15.66 1.40
N ALA A 83 -15.79 16.45 0.33
CA ALA A 83 -15.46 15.97 -1.01
C ALA A 83 -14.00 15.52 -1.14
N GLU A 84 -13.04 16.28 -0.61
CA GLU A 84 -11.62 15.92 -0.57
C GLU A 84 -11.39 14.63 0.23
N LEU A 85 -12.09 14.51 1.36
CA LEU A 85 -12.03 13.31 2.21
C LEU A 85 -12.68 12.09 1.52
N TYR A 86 -13.77 12.32 0.78
CA TYR A 86 -14.46 11.29 -0.01
C TYR A 86 -13.60 10.79 -1.17
N GLU A 87 -12.89 11.67 -1.88
CA GLU A 87 -11.96 11.29 -2.95
C GLU A 87 -10.85 10.36 -2.41
N SER A 88 -10.28 10.72 -1.26
CA SER A 88 -9.28 9.88 -0.58
C SER A 88 -9.83 8.50 -0.19
N TYR A 89 -11.10 8.44 0.21
CA TYR A 89 -11.79 7.20 0.53
C TYR A 89 -12.06 6.32 -0.70
N GLU A 90 -12.52 6.91 -1.81
CA GLU A 90 -12.79 6.19 -3.06
C GLU A 90 -11.51 5.61 -3.66
N ASN A 91 -10.38 6.34 -3.58
CA ASN A 91 -9.07 5.87 -4.01
C ASN A 91 -8.58 4.62 -3.25
N LEU A 92 -9.13 4.35 -2.06
CA LEU A 92 -8.85 3.13 -1.29
C LEU A 92 -9.85 1.98 -1.59
N GLY A 93 -10.65 2.12 -2.65
CA GLY A 93 -11.67 1.14 -3.03
C GLY A 93 -12.91 1.26 -2.16
N GLY A 94 -13.52 2.45 -2.14
CA GLY A 94 -14.74 2.78 -1.40
C GLY A 94 -15.93 1.84 -1.66
N ASN A 95 -17.09 2.15 -1.07
CA ASN A 95 -18.30 1.35 -1.25
C ASN A 95 -19.52 2.21 -1.57
N SER A 96 -20.49 1.56 -2.22
CA SER A 96 -21.70 2.21 -2.73
C SER A 96 -22.55 2.87 -1.65
N VAL A 97 -22.50 2.42 -0.39
CA VAL A 97 -23.27 3.01 0.71
C VAL A 97 -22.74 4.42 1.02
N VAL A 98 -21.42 4.57 1.15
CA VAL A 98 -20.80 5.88 1.40
C VAL A 98 -20.97 6.78 0.19
N SER A 99 -20.81 6.24 -1.04
CA SER A 99 -21.01 7.00 -2.28
C SER A 99 -22.44 7.52 -2.42
N THR A 100 -23.44 6.70 -2.09
CA THR A 100 -24.86 7.11 -2.12
C THR A 100 -25.12 8.22 -1.11
N LEU A 101 -24.61 8.06 0.12
CA LEU A 101 -24.72 9.07 1.17
C LEU A 101 -24.06 10.40 0.77
N PHE A 102 -22.93 10.34 0.05
CA PHE A 102 -22.26 11.53 -0.47
C PHE A 102 -23.07 12.25 -1.55
N ILE A 103 -23.77 11.52 -2.42
CA ILE A 103 -24.67 12.11 -3.42
C ILE A 103 -25.82 12.85 -2.72
N GLU A 104 -26.47 12.21 -1.73
CA GLU A 104 -27.53 12.84 -0.94
C GLU A 104 -27.03 14.10 -0.21
N TYR A 105 -25.86 13.99 0.45
CA TYR A 105 -25.23 15.08 1.16
C TYR A 105 -24.95 16.30 0.26
N LYS A 106 -24.45 16.09 -0.96
CA LYS A 106 -24.16 17.18 -1.92
C LYS A 106 -25.42 17.92 -2.41
N ASN A 107 -26.59 17.28 -2.32
CA ASN A 107 -27.86 17.89 -2.73
C ASN A 107 -28.51 18.71 -1.61
N LEU A 108 -27.88 18.82 -0.43
CA LEU A 108 -28.38 19.62 0.66
C LEU A 108 -28.36 21.12 0.34
N PRO A 109 -29.34 21.89 0.84
CA PRO A 109 -29.31 23.35 0.79
C PRO A 109 -28.02 23.92 1.38
N LEU A 110 -27.43 24.89 0.69
CA LEU A 110 -26.23 25.57 1.13
C LEU A 110 -26.58 26.81 1.96
N LYS A 111 -26.11 26.86 3.20
CA LYS A 111 -26.05 28.09 3.98
C LYS A 111 -24.64 28.68 3.89
N ARG A 112 -24.57 29.98 3.61
CA ARG A 112 -23.33 30.72 3.83
C ARG A 112 -23.09 30.74 5.33
N LYS A 113 -21.88 30.37 5.77
CA LYS A 113 -21.50 30.48 7.18
C LYS A 113 -21.76 31.93 7.59
N GLY A 114 -22.72 32.17 8.48
CA GLY A 114 -22.90 33.49 9.08
C GLY A 114 -21.57 33.84 9.74
N GLY A 115 -20.98 34.96 9.34
CA GLY A 115 -19.76 35.49 9.96
C GLY A 115 -19.99 35.79 11.43
#